data_AF-A0A9X3RSC0-F1
#
_entry.id   AF-A0A9X3RSC0-F1
#
_cell.length_a   1.000
_cell.length_b   1.000
_cell.length_c   1.000
_cell.angle_alpha   90.00
_cell.angle_beta   90.00
_cell.angle_gamma   90.00
#
_symmetry.space_group_name_H-M   'P 1'
#
loop_
_entity.id
_entity.type
_entity.pdbx_description
1 polymer ?
#
loop_
_entity_poly.entity_id
_entity_poly.type
_entity_poly.pdbx_seq_one_letter_code
_entity_poly.pdbx_strand_id
1 'polypeptide(L)'
;MKKLFYNRKLVITIFVVLIVLLTAVAIGPMVYSLLKGTGVKTEAVSADGAKSASTELDGSWQVAKGRADNHTSVGFTFNEVLPAEKTTTSGSTTEVTGQADISDYTLKNAMVTVDMDELTTDKKVRDKNMKSKLFETQLFPESSFELTKPASLADVPDDGTIGKVELTGDLTIKDKTHEITQDFDVLRDGDQIVIGGTVPVDRLDYGVETPEMLAAKVEEKGEVNLRISFEKN
;
A
#
# COMPACT_ATOMS: atom_id res chain seq x y z
N MET A 1 -21.78 45.52 9.22
CA MET A 1 -20.60 44.65 8.98
C MET A 1 -19.24 45.36 8.85
N LYS A 2 -19.13 46.71 8.93
CA LYS A 2 -17.83 47.42 8.77
C LYS A 2 -16.94 47.56 10.02
N LYS A 3 -17.38 47.13 11.22
CA LYS A 3 -16.62 47.30 12.47
C LYS A 3 -15.67 46.15 12.83
N LEU A 4 -15.84 44.96 12.24
CA LEU A 4 -15.03 43.78 12.59
C LEU A 4 -13.57 43.91 12.08
N PHE A 5 -13.38 44.56 10.92
CA PHE A 5 -12.07 44.68 10.26
C PHE A 5 -11.18 45.83 10.79
N TYR A 6 -11.69 46.71 11.66
CA TYR A 6 -10.91 47.86 12.15
C TYR A 6 -10.01 47.52 13.34
N ASN A 7 -10.31 46.42 14.05
CA ASN A 7 -9.59 46.03 15.24
C ASN A 7 -8.58 44.92 14.90
N ARG A 8 -7.39 45.31 14.42
CA ARG A 8 -6.34 44.40 13.92
C ARG A 8 -6.07 43.24 14.88
N LYS A 9 -6.11 43.48 16.20
CA LYS A 9 -5.93 42.44 17.22
C LYS A 9 -7.03 41.37 17.15
N LEU A 10 -8.29 41.78 16.99
CA LEU A 10 -9.44 40.88 16.91
C LEU A 10 -9.44 40.07 15.61
N VAL A 11 -9.05 40.69 14.48
CA VAL A 11 -8.90 40.00 13.20
C VAL A 11 -7.78 38.95 13.25
N ILE A 12 -6.62 39.31 13.84
CA ILE A 12 -5.49 38.38 14.01
C ILE A 12 -5.88 37.22 14.92
N THR A 13 -6.57 37.47 16.04
CA THR A 13 -7.02 36.40 16.94
C THR A 13 -7.98 35.44 16.26
N ILE A 14 -8.95 35.95 15.47
CA ILE A 14 -9.86 35.08 14.71
C ILE A 14 -9.08 34.23 13.70
N PHE A 15 -8.15 34.83 12.95
CA PHE A 15 -7.34 34.08 11.97
C PHE A 15 -6.47 33.01 12.62
N VAL A 16 -5.82 33.31 13.75
CA VAL A 16 -5.00 32.33 14.48
C VAL A 16 -5.87 31.17 15.00
N VAL A 17 -7.03 31.45 15.57
CA VAL A 17 -7.97 30.42 16.03
C VAL A 17 -8.44 29.55 14.85
N LEU A 18 -8.73 30.16 13.71
CA LEU A 18 -9.19 29.45 12.51
C LEU A 18 -8.08 28.57 11.90
N ILE A 19 -6.83 29.07 11.86
CA ILE A 19 -5.67 28.29 11.42
C ILE A 19 -5.42 27.11 12.37
N VAL A 20 -5.48 27.31 13.69
CA VAL A 20 -5.29 26.24 14.69
C VAL A 20 -6.40 25.19 14.60
N LEU A 21 -7.65 25.60 14.35
CA LEU A 21 -8.75 24.66 14.12
C LEU A 21 -8.57 23.87 12.82
N LEU A 22 -8.16 24.53 11.73
CA LEU A 22 -7.90 23.86 10.45
C LEU A 22 -6.72 22.87 10.56
N THR A 23 -5.65 23.24 11.26
CA THR A 23 -4.52 22.33 11.50
C THR A 23 -4.92 21.18 12.43
N ALA A 24 -5.74 21.42 13.45
CA ALA A 24 -6.26 20.35 14.30
C ALA A 24 -7.21 19.40 13.56
N VAL A 25 -8.01 19.88 12.61
CA VAL A 25 -8.86 19.05 11.74
C VAL A 25 -8.02 18.26 10.73
N ALA A 26 -6.92 18.81 10.23
CA ALA A 26 -6.02 18.11 9.31
C ALA A 26 -5.14 17.05 10.02
N ILE A 27 -4.64 17.36 11.23
CA ILE A 27 -3.73 16.51 11.99
C ILE A 27 -4.50 15.55 12.92
N GLY A 28 -5.72 15.90 13.32
CA GLY A 28 -6.56 15.13 14.24
C GLY A 28 -6.83 13.69 13.78
N PRO A 29 -7.21 13.44 12.51
CA PRO A 29 -7.36 12.08 11.98
C PRO A 29 -6.05 11.29 12.00
N MET A 30 -4.91 11.93 11.67
CA MET A 30 -3.59 11.30 11.69
C MET A 30 -3.16 10.91 13.12
N VAL A 31 -3.37 11.80 14.10
CA VAL A 31 -3.06 11.53 15.51
C VAL A 31 -4.03 10.51 16.12
N TYR A 32 -5.31 10.54 15.73
CA TYR A 32 -6.30 9.56 16.15
C TYR A 32 -6.00 8.16 15.60
N SER A 33 -5.55 8.07 14.34
CA SER A 33 -5.06 6.84 13.72
C SER A 33 -3.81 6.31 14.43
N LEU A 34 -2.85 7.19 14.76
CA LEU A 34 -1.64 6.84 15.53
C LEU A 34 -1.94 6.31 16.94
N LEU A 35 -3.06 6.74 17.55
CA LEU A 35 -3.48 6.32 18.90
C LEU A 35 -4.29 5.01 18.91
N LYS A 36 -4.88 4.61 17.79
CA LYS A 36 -5.56 3.31 17.63
C LYS A 36 -4.65 2.35 16.86
N GLY A 37 -3.74 1.70 17.58
CA GLY A 37 -2.74 0.76 17.05
C GLY A 37 -3.34 -0.43 16.28
N THR A 38 -3.69 -0.20 15.02
CA THR A 38 -4.22 -1.19 14.07
C THR A 38 -3.10 -1.80 13.21
N GLY A 39 -1.85 -1.36 13.42
CA GLY A 39 -0.67 -1.73 12.66
C GLY A 39 -0.22 -0.65 11.67
N VAL A 40 0.66 -1.02 10.74
CA VAL A 40 1.09 -0.15 9.64
C VAL A 40 0.49 -0.73 8.36
N LYS A 41 -0.69 -0.22 7.96
CA LYS A 41 -1.41 -0.72 6.79
C LYS A 41 -0.99 0.08 5.55
N THR A 42 -0.80 -0.64 4.44
CA THR A 42 -0.71 -0.02 3.11
C THR A 42 -2.10 0.42 2.68
N GLU A 43 -2.27 1.73 2.49
CA GLU A 43 -3.52 2.34 2.02
C GLU A 43 -3.69 2.17 0.51
N ALA A 44 -4.93 2.28 0.04
CA ALA A 44 -5.27 2.22 -1.38
C ALA A 44 -4.65 3.38 -2.20
N VAL A 45 -4.77 3.28 -3.53
CA VAL A 45 -4.40 4.35 -4.45
C VAL A 45 -5.25 5.59 -4.18
N SER A 46 -4.63 6.76 -4.17
CA SER A 46 -5.29 8.05 -4.04
C SER A 46 -5.25 8.82 -5.36
N ALA A 47 -6.40 9.22 -5.88
CA ALA A 47 -6.49 10.14 -7.02
C ALA A 47 -6.43 11.63 -6.61
N ASP A 48 -6.31 11.92 -5.31
CA ASP A 48 -6.37 13.29 -4.80
C ASP A 48 -5.20 14.13 -5.32
N GLY A 49 -5.54 15.16 -6.10
CA GLY A 49 -4.54 16.02 -6.74
C GLY A 49 -3.70 15.28 -7.78
N ALA A 50 -4.19 14.18 -8.34
CA ALA A 50 -3.62 13.57 -9.53
C ALA A 50 -3.75 14.51 -10.73
N LYS A 51 -2.77 14.46 -11.62
CA LYS A 51 -2.75 15.20 -12.88
C LYS A 51 -2.92 14.23 -14.04
N SER A 52 -3.46 14.71 -15.14
CA SER A 52 -3.47 13.96 -16.39
C SER A 52 -2.05 13.51 -16.76
N ALA A 53 -1.95 12.33 -17.36
CA ALA A 53 -0.69 11.72 -17.74
C ALA A 53 0.09 12.65 -18.68
N SER A 54 1.38 12.81 -18.40
CA SER A 54 2.32 13.59 -19.21
C SER A 54 3.27 12.73 -20.03
N THR A 55 3.16 11.40 -19.92
CA THR A 55 3.96 10.43 -20.67
C THR A 55 3.08 9.33 -21.26
N GLU A 56 3.53 8.78 -22.39
CA GLU A 56 2.90 7.64 -23.04
C GLU A 56 2.95 6.41 -22.14
N LEU A 57 1.89 5.60 -22.20
CA LEU A 57 1.75 4.37 -21.40
C LEU A 57 2.79 3.31 -21.81
N ASP A 58 3.00 3.14 -23.11
CA ASP A 58 3.96 2.18 -23.66
C ASP A 58 5.40 2.55 -23.30
N GLY A 59 6.19 1.55 -22.91
CA GLY A 59 7.58 1.68 -22.51
C GLY A 59 7.95 0.73 -21.37
N SER A 60 9.18 0.88 -20.89
CA SER A 60 9.69 0.17 -19.72
C SER A 60 9.59 1.06 -18.48
N TRP A 61 9.13 0.47 -17.39
CA TRP A 61 8.80 1.13 -16.14
C TRP A 61 9.55 0.45 -15.00
N GLN A 62 10.02 1.23 -14.04
CA GLN A 62 10.68 0.76 -12.82
C GLN A 62 9.92 1.21 -11.59
N VAL A 63 9.91 0.39 -10.54
CA VAL A 63 9.36 0.80 -9.24
C VAL A 63 10.08 2.04 -8.74
N ALA A 64 9.29 3.07 -8.45
CA ALA A 64 9.73 4.34 -7.91
C ALA A 64 9.28 4.48 -6.45
N LYS A 65 9.83 5.47 -5.75
CA LYS A 65 9.36 5.81 -4.40
C LYS A 65 7.91 6.33 -4.40
N GLY A 66 7.49 7.00 -5.47
CA GLY A 66 6.18 7.65 -5.58
C GLY A 66 6.08 8.98 -4.81
N ARG A 67 4.99 9.71 -5.04
CA ARG A 67 4.63 10.94 -4.31
C ARG A 67 4.11 10.64 -2.89
N ALA A 68 3.99 11.67 -2.05
CA ALA A 68 3.56 11.50 -0.65
C ALA A 68 2.25 10.69 -0.50
N ASP A 69 1.26 10.98 -1.33
CA ASP A 69 -0.08 10.39 -1.27
C ASP A 69 -0.16 8.98 -1.89
N ASN A 70 0.84 8.61 -2.70
CA ASN A 70 0.92 7.33 -3.41
C ASN A 70 2.31 6.68 -3.28
N HIS A 71 2.98 6.87 -2.15
CA HIS A 71 4.31 6.30 -1.97
C HIS A 71 4.22 4.77 -2.01
N THR A 72 5.25 4.16 -2.62
CA THR A 72 5.34 2.71 -2.76
C THR A 72 5.35 2.06 -1.38
N SER A 73 4.44 1.10 -1.20
CA SER A 73 4.28 0.33 0.01
C SER A 73 3.61 -0.99 -0.32
N VAL A 74 4.10 -2.07 0.29
CA VAL A 74 3.48 -3.40 0.25
C VAL A 74 3.45 -3.95 1.67
N GLY A 75 2.37 -4.62 2.02
CA GLY A 75 2.14 -5.10 3.37
C GLY A 75 1.05 -6.14 3.45
N PHE A 76 0.65 -6.44 4.68
CA PHE A 76 -0.41 -7.40 4.98
C PHE A 76 -1.38 -6.85 6.02
N THR A 77 -2.59 -7.40 6.04
CA THR A 77 -3.58 -7.19 7.10
C THR A 77 -4.29 -8.50 7.44
N PHE A 78 -4.35 -8.84 8.72
CA PHE A 78 -5.09 -9.99 9.24
C PHE A 78 -5.91 -9.61 10.46
N ASN A 79 -7.04 -10.28 10.69
CA ASN A 79 -7.77 -10.17 11.94
C ASN A 79 -7.07 -11.00 13.03
N GLU A 80 -7.04 -10.48 14.26
CA GLU A 80 -6.62 -11.23 15.44
C GLU A 80 -7.81 -11.98 16.06
N VAL A 81 -7.56 -13.21 16.51
CA VAL A 81 -8.53 -14.07 17.17
C VAL A 81 -8.40 -13.87 18.67
N LEU A 82 -9.15 -12.91 19.22
CA LEU A 82 -9.21 -12.62 20.65
C LEU A 82 -10.62 -12.91 21.25
N PRO A 83 -10.71 -13.37 22.51
CA PRO A 83 -11.99 -13.78 23.10
C PRO A 83 -13.05 -12.68 23.30
N ALA A 84 -12.64 -11.40 23.30
CA ALA A 84 -13.50 -10.29 23.73
C ALA A 84 -13.60 -9.11 22.74
N GLU A 85 -12.61 -8.92 21.86
CA GLU A 85 -12.59 -7.79 20.92
C GLU A 85 -12.04 -8.22 19.56
N LYS A 86 -12.65 -7.73 18.47
CA LYS A 86 -12.07 -7.87 17.13
C LYS A 86 -11.03 -6.77 16.94
N THR A 87 -9.81 -7.16 16.64
CA THR A 87 -8.74 -6.23 16.26
C THR A 87 -8.05 -6.77 15.01
N THR A 88 -7.32 -5.90 14.32
CA THR A 88 -6.50 -6.25 13.15
C THR A 88 -5.03 -6.04 13.47
N THR A 89 -4.20 -6.85 12.82
CA THR A 89 -2.76 -6.65 12.74
C THR A 89 -2.39 -6.37 11.31
N SER A 90 -1.59 -5.33 11.10
CA SER A 90 -0.99 -5.03 9.80
C SER A 90 0.48 -4.64 9.94
N GLY A 91 1.20 -4.89 8.86
CA GLY A 91 2.57 -4.45 8.68
C GLY A 91 2.87 -4.18 7.23
N SER A 92 3.82 -3.30 6.96
CA SER A 92 4.21 -2.90 5.61
C SER A 92 5.68 -2.54 5.52
N THR A 93 6.20 -2.54 4.31
CA THR A 93 7.53 -2.03 3.93
C THR A 93 7.39 -1.08 2.74
N THR A 94 8.37 -0.19 2.58
CA THR A 94 8.55 0.63 1.38
C THR A 94 9.67 0.11 0.48
N GLU A 95 10.42 -0.89 0.95
CA GLU A 95 11.54 -1.49 0.23
C GLU A 95 11.00 -2.52 -0.77
N VAL A 96 10.66 -1.98 -1.94
CA VAL A 96 10.07 -2.71 -3.05
C VAL A 96 10.85 -2.34 -4.31
N THR A 97 11.21 -3.36 -5.07
CA THR A 97 11.84 -3.20 -6.38
C THR A 97 11.00 -3.90 -7.44
N GLY A 98 11.22 -3.56 -8.69
CA GLY A 98 10.49 -4.21 -9.77
C GLY A 98 10.54 -3.44 -11.07
N GLN A 99 10.00 -4.06 -12.09
CA GLN A 99 9.95 -3.54 -13.45
C GLN A 99 8.69 -4.02 -14.15
N ALA A 100 8.23 -3.25 -15.13
CA ALA A 100 7.10 -3.58 -15.98
C ALA A 100 7.37 -3.12 -17.42
N ASP A 101 6.99 -3.93 -18.39
CA ASP A 101 7.10 -3.62 -19.81
C ASP A 101 5.71 -3.57 -20.44
N ILE A 102 5.39 -2.42 -21.05
CA ILE A 102 4.11 -2.18 -21.71
C ILE A 102 4.37 -1.91 -23.19
N SER A 103 3.66 -2.64 -24.07
CA SER A 103 3.68 -2.45 -25.52
C SER A 103 2.28 -2.63 -26.08
N ASP A 104 1.87 -1.73 -26.95
CA ASP A 104 0.55 -1.73 -27.60
C ASP A 104 -0.58 -1.76 -26.55
N TYR A 105 -0.47 -0.89 -25.53
CA TYR A 105 -1.42 -0.83 -24.41
C TYR A 105 -1.63 -2.18 -23.70
N THR A 106 -0.62 -3.05 -23.73
CA THR A 106 -0.65 -4.36 -23.10
C THR A 106 0.54 -4.50 -22.18
N LEU A 107 0.29 -4.79 -20.90
CA LEU A 107 1.33 -5.21 -19.97
C LEU A 107 1.84 -6.59 -20.40
N LYS A 108 3.08 -6.66 -20.88
CA LYS A 108 3.68 -7.90 -21.39
C LYS A 108 4.39 -8.67 -20.29
N ASN A 109 5.18 -7.96 -19.49
CA ASN A 109 5.94 -8.50 -18.38
C ASN A 109 5.79 -7.56 -17.18
N ALA A 110 5.72 -8.11 -15.98
CA ALA A 110 5.90 -7.36 -14.75
C ALA A 110 6.49 -8.28 -13.68
N MET A 111 7.44 -7.75 -12.92
CA MET A 111 8.00 -8.42 -11.75
C MET A 111 8.18 -7.41 -10.64
N VAL A 112 7.71 -7.78 -9.44
CA VAL A 112 7.86 -7.00 -8.21
C VAL A 112 8.48 -7.91 -7.17
N THR A 113 9.48 -7.39 -6.46
CA THR A 113 10.14 -8.04 -5.33
C THR A 113 10.09 -7.13 -4.12
N VAL A 114 9.70 -7.69 -2.99
CA VAL A 114 9.54 -7.00 -1.71
C VAL A 114 10.61 -7.52 -0.76
N ASP A 115 11.35 -6.61 -0.13
CA ASP A 115 12.28 -6.95 0.95
C ASP A 115 11.50 -7.19 2.25
N MET A 116 11.47 -8.45 2.67
CA MET A 116 10.74 -8.89 3.86
C MET A 116 11.49 -8.59 5.15
N ASP A 117 12.81 -8.39 5.09
CA ASP A 117 13.62 -7.97 6.24
C ASP A 117 13.31 -6.53 6.67
N GLU A 118 12.69 -5.73 5.80
CA GLU A 118 12.30 -4.33 6.08
C GLU A 118 10.81 -4.18 6.45
N LEU A 119 10.08 -5.29 6.57
CA LEU A 119 8.68 -5.30 6.98
C LEU A 119 8.51 -4.81 8.43
N THR A 120 7.64 -3.82 8.67
CA THR A 120 7.44 -3.25 10.01
C THR A 120 5.97 -3.20 10.40
N THR A 121 5.71 -3.30 11.70
CA THR A 121 4.40 -3.11 12.33
C THR A 121 4.50 -1.99 13.37
N ASP A 122 3.43 -1.74 14.11
CA ASP A 122 3.41 -0.74 15.20
C ASP A 122 4.33 -1.09 16.41
N LYS A 123 4.89 -2.31 16.48
CA LYS A 123 5.62 -2.82 17.65
C LYS A 123 6.86 -3.61 17.23
N LYS A 124 8.04 -3.13 17.64
CA LYS A 124 9.35 -3.78 17.37
C LYS A 124 9.43 -5.26 17.79
N VAL A 125 8.77 -5.64 18.88
CA VAL A 125 8.74 -7.05 19.33
C VAL A 125 7.90 -7.91 18.38
N ARG A 126 6.81 -7.36 17.84
CA ARG A 126 6.00 -8.03 16.81
C ARG A 126 6.80 -8.16 15.53
N ASP A 127 7.51 -7.11 15.11
CA ASP A 127 8.38 -7.15 13.92
C ASP A 127 9.41 -8.28 14.02
N LYS A 128 10.11 -8.38 15.16
CA LYS A 128 11.10 -9.44 15.39
C LYS A 128 10.48 -10.83 15.31
N ASN A 129 9.36 -11.06 16.01
CA ASN A 129 8.72 -12.38 16.01
C ASN A 129 8.17 -12.74 14.64
N MET A 130 7.58 -11.78 13.92
CA MET A 130 7.06 -11.95 12.58
C MET A 130 8.18 -12.36 11.61
N LYS A 131 9.27 -11.59 11.56
CA LYS A 131 10.42 -11.90 10.70
C LYS A 131 11.08 -13.23 11.03
N SER A 132 11.34 -13.49 12.32
CA SER A 132 12.09 -14.69 12.71
C SER A 132 11.27 -15.98 12.81
N LYS A 133 9.96 -15.90 13.10
CA LYS A 133 9.14 -17.08 13.41
C LYS A 133 8.00 -17.35 12.44
N LEU A 134 7.51 -16.33 11.71
CA LEU A 134 6.39 -16.49 10.77
C LEU A 134 6.91 -16.57 9.34
N PHE A 135 7.60 -15.52 8.90
CA PHE A 135 8.14 -15.42 7.54
C PHE A 135 9.53 -16.03 7.40
N GLU A 136 10.28 -16.18 8.48
CA GLU A 136 11.64 -16.74 8.48
C GLU A 136 12.55 -15.99 7.48
N THR A 137 12.59 -14.66 7.55
CA THR A 137 13.17 -13.79 6.52
C THR A 137 14.68 -14.00 6.31
N GLN A 138 15.39 -14.58 7.27
CA GLN A 138 16.78 -15.01 7.05
C GLN A 138 16.91 -16.13 6.02
N LEU A 139 15.90 -16.97 5.87
CA LEU A 139 15.82 -18.04 4.88
C LEU A 139 15.08 -17.58 3.61
N PHE A 140 14.06 -16.73 3.78
CA PHE A 140 13.22 -16.21 2.72
C PHE A 140 13.17 -14.66 2.78
N PRO A 141 14.26 -13.98 2.37
CA PRO A 141 14.38 -12.53 2.52
C PRO A 141 13.44 -11.76 1.61
N GLU A 142 12.93 -12.40 0.57
CA GLU A 142 12.13 -11.77 -0.46
C GLU A 142 10.75 -12.45 -0.60
N SER A 143 9.76 -11.67 -1.00
CA SER A 143 8.50 -12.16 -1.58
C SER A 143 8.29 -11.47 -2.91
N SER A 144 7.64 -12.13 -3.85
CA SER A 144 7.56 -11.62 -5.23
C SER A 144 6.22 -11.86 -5.89
N PHE A 145 5.95 -11.05 -6.91
CA PHE A 145 4.88 -11.27 -7.88
C PHE A 145 5.46 -11.22 -9.29
N GLU A 146 5.16 -12.22 -10.11
CA GLU A 146 5.56 -12.28 -11.52
C GLU A 146 4.32 -12.47 -12.41
N LEU A 147 4.13 -11.60 -13.39
CA LEU A 147 3.01 -11.67 -14.33
C LEU A 147 3.13 -12.92 -15.21
N THR A 148 2.11 -13.77 -15.22
CA THR A 148 2.09 -15.00 -16.04
C THR A 148 1.26 -14.85 -17.31
N LYS A 149 0.35 -13.86 -17.37
CA LYS A 149 -0.52 -13.60 -18.53
C LYS A 149 -0.51 -12.11 -18.89
N PRO A 150 -0.30 -11.76 -20.18
CA PRO A 150 -0.41 -10.38 -20.61
C PRO A 150 -1.80 -9.80 -20.32
N ALA A 151 -1.84 -8.54 -19.88
CA ALA A 151 -3.09 -7.85 -19.53
C ALA A 151 -3.26 -6.57 -20.35
N SER A 152 -4.48 -6.32 -20.84
CA SER A 152 -4.78 -5.08 -21.55
C SER A 152 -4.91 -3.91 -20.58
N LEU A 153 -4.30 -2.79 -20.92
CA LEU A 153 -4.37 -1.51 -20.23
C LEU A 153 -5.10 -0.45 -21.06
N ALA A 154 -5.80 -0.85 -22.14
CA ALA A 154 -6.45 0.07 -23.06
C ALA A 154 -7.53 0.93 -22.40
N ASP A 155 -8.17 0.40 -21.36
CA ASP A 155 -9.22 1.09 -20.61
C ASP A 155 -8.68 1.90 -19.42
N VAL A 156 -7.36 1.97 -19.22
CA VAL A 156 -6.75 2.77 -18.14
C VAL A 156 -6.79 4.26 -18.54
N PRO A 157 -7.52 5.12 -17.79
CA PRO A 157 -7.64 6.53 -18.10
C PRO A 157 -6.32 7.27 -18.00
N ASP A 158 -6.15 8.30 -18.83
CA ASP A 158 -4.99 9.20 -18.83
C ASP A 158 -5.30 10.57 -18.22
N ASP A 159 -6.51 10.78 -17.71
CA ASP A 159 -6.99 12.06 -17.21
C ASP A 159 -6.71 12.28 -15.71
N GLY A 160 -6.07 11.33 -15.04
CA GLY A 160 -5.82 11.35 -13.59
C GLY A 160 -6.93 10.66 -12.77
N THR A 161 -7.85 9.94 -13.41
CA THR A 161 -8.81 9.07 -12.73
C THR A 161 -8.31 7.63 -12.61
N ILE A 162 -8.90 6.88 -11.67
CA ILE A 162 -8.53 5.47 -11.42
C ILE A 162 -9.25 4.58 -12.43
N GLY A 163 -8.46 3.81 -13.18
CA GLY A 163 -8.90 2.66 -13.97
C GLY A 163 -8.76 1.35 -13.19
N LYS A 164 -9.26 0.26 -13.78
CA LYS A 164 -9.10 -1.10 -13.23
C LYS A 164 -8.46 -2.01 -14.27
N VAL A 165 -7.64 -2.95 -13.81
CA VAL A 165 -7.07 -4.01 -14.63
C VAL A 165 -7.08 -5.33 -13.85
N GLU A 166 -7.50 -6.41 -14.51
CA GLU A 166 -7.33 -7.76 -13.99
C GLU A 166 -5.93 -8.26 -14.36
N LEU A 167 -5.13 -8.65 -13.37
CA LEU A 167 -3.81 -9.24 -13.58
C LEU A 167 -3.80 -10.69 -13.08
N THR A 168 -3.14 -11.55 -13.86
CA THR A 168 -2.83 -12.92 -13.46
C THR A 168 -1.33 -13.12 -13.35
N GLY A 169 -0.88 -13.66 -12.23
CA GLY A 169 0.55 -13.90 -11.99
C GLY A 169 0.82 -14.79 -10.80
N ASP A 170 2.07 -15.20 -10.68
CA ASP A 170 2.57 -16.05 -9.61
C ASP A 170 2.96 -15.18 -8.40
N LEU A 171 2.24 -15.36 -7.29
CA LEU A 171 2.57 -14.75 -6.00
C LEU A 171 3.41 -15.75 -5.19
N THR A 172 4.62 -15.35 -4.83
CA THR A 172 5.54 -16.14 -4.00
C THR A 172 5.70 -15.50 -2.64
N ILE A 173 5.40 -16.25 -1.58
CA ILE A 173 5.65 -15.88 -0.18
C ILE A 173 6.35 -17.07 0.47
N LYS A 174 7.47 -16.80 1.17
CA LYS A 174 8.41 -17.84 1.62
C LYS A 174 8.92 -18.69 0.45
N ASP A 175 8.75 -20.01 0.52
CA ASP A 175 9.12 -20.99 -0.51
C ASP A 175 7.91 -21.48 -1.31
N LYS A 176 6.75 -20.84 -1.17
CA LYS A 176 5.49 -21.26 -1.79
C LYS A 176 5.05 -20.25 -2.83
N THR A 177 4.71 -20.77 -4.01
CA THR A 177 4.23 -19.98 -5.15
C THR A 177 2.85 -20.46 -5.55
N HIS A 178 1.92 -19.52 -5.75
CA HIS A 178 0.56 -19.79 -6.23
C HIS A 178 0.16 -18.76 -7.27
N GLU A 179 -0.44 -19.21 -8.38
CA GLU A 179 -1.02 -18.30 -9.39
C GLU A 179 -2.29 -17.65 -8.80
N ILE A 180 -2.32 -16.32 -8.81
CA ILE A 180 -3.47 -15.51 -8.41
C ILE A 180 -4.02 -14.76 -9.62
N THR A 181 -5.31 -14.42 -9.58
CA THR A 181 -5.93 -13.46 -10.51
C THR A 181 -6.75 -12.47 -9.71
N GLN A 182 -6.51 -11.18 -9.91
CA GLN A 182 -7.09 -10.12 -9.08
C GLN A 182 -7.24 -8.82 -9.88
N ASP A 183 -8.32 -8.08 -9.60
CA ASP A 183 -8.50 -6.71 -10.05
C ASP A 183 -7.64 -5.74 -9.24
N PHE A 184 -6.90 -4.89 -9.94
CA PHE A 184 -6.08 -3.81 -9.38
C PHE A 184 -6.57 -2.46 -9.88
N ASP A 185 -6.45 -1.46 -9.00
CA ASP A 185 -6.65 -0.06 -9.34
C ASP A 185 -5.38 0.50 -9.97
N VAL A 186 -5.51 1.18 -11.10
CA VAL A 186 -4.40 1.81 -11.82
C VAL A 186 -4.68 3.28 -12.01
N LEU A 187 -3.74 4.13 -11.61
CA LEU A 187 -3.79 5.56 -11.76
C LEU A 187 -2.59 6.03 -12.57
N ARG A 188 -2.82 6.81 -13.62
CA ARG A 188 -1.77 7.57 -14.30
C ARG A 188 -1.76 8.98 -13.70
N ASP A 189 -0.65 9.39 -13.09
CA ASP A 189 -0.49 10.69 -12.45
C ASP A 189 0.78 11.38 -12.98
N GLY A 190 0.60 12.27 -13.96
CA GLY A 190 1.74 12.90 -14.63
C GLY A 190 2.64 11.88 -15.32
N ASP A 191 3.89 11.77 -14.87
CA ASP A 191 4.90 10.84 -15.39
C ASP A 191 4.96 9.51 -14.64
N GLN A 192 4.09 9.30 -13.65
CA GLN A 192 4.03 8.07 -12.85
C GLN A 192 2.79 7.22 -13.17
N ILE A 193 2.94 5.92 -12.98
CA ILE A 193 1.83 4.97 -12.89
C ILE A 193 1.79 4.44 -11.46
N VAL A 194 0.62 4.46 -10.83
CA VAL A 194 0.41 3.87 -9.51
C VAL A 194 -0.54 2.70 -9.67
N ILE A 195 -0.11 1.52 -9.26
CA ILE A 195 -0.98 0.35 -9.12
C ILE A 195 -1.25 0.10 -7.64
N GLY A 196 -2.48 -0.25 -7.28
CA GLY A 196 -2.77 -0.70 -5.94
C GLY A 196 -3.91 -1.69 -5.91
N GLY A 197 -3.98 -2.42 -4.80
CA GLY A 197 -4.94 -3.51 -4.68
C GLY A 197 -4.85 -4.20 -3.34
N THR A 198 -5.81 -5.10 -3.15
CA THR A 198 -5.88 -5.98 -2.00
C THR A 198 -6.08 -7.39 -2.52
N VAL A 199 -5.10 -8.25 -2.28
CA VAL A 199 -5.13 -9.65 -2.68
C VAL A 199 -5.54 -10.47 -1.46
N PRO A 200 -6.70 -11.16 -1.50
CA PRO A 200 -7.09 -12.07 -0.43
C PRO A 200 -6.17 -13.30 -0.45
N VAL A 201 -5.67 -13.70 0.72
CA VAL A 201 -4.78 -14.85 0.87
C VAL A 201 -5.18 -15.72 2.05
N ASP A 202 -4.91 -17.02 1.95
CA ASP A 202 -4.81 -17.91 3.11
C ASP A 202 -3.33 -18.08 3.47
N ARG A 203 -2.94 -17.67 4.67
CA ARG A 203 -1.53 -17.70 5.08
C ARG A 203 -0.98 -19.13 5.18
N LEU A 204 -1.84 -20.13 5.37
CA LEU A 204 -1.43 -21.53 5.48
C LEU A 204 -0.99 -22.09 4.13
N ASP A 205 -1.56 -21.62 3.02
CA ASP A 205 -1.14 -22.01 1.66
C ASP A 205 0.32 -21.61 1.37
N TYR A 206 0.81 -20.59 2.08
CA TYR A 206 2.18 -20.11 2.00
C TYR A 206 3.09 -20.60 3.14
N GLY A 207 2.62 -21.53 3.98
CA GLY A 207 3.40 -22.07 5.10
C GLY A 207 3.71 -21.02 6.18
N VAL A 208 2.90 -19.96 6.29
CA VAL A 208 3.01 -18.94 7.33
C VAL A 208 2.12 -19.37 8.49
N GLU A 209 2.68 -20.19 9.38
CA GLU A 209 1.99 -20.75 10.54
C GLU A 209 2.23 -19.90 11.80
N THR A 210 1.24 -19.85 12.71
CA THR A 210 1.40 -19.18 14.01
C THR A 210 1.90 -20.20 15.03
N PRO A 211 3.11 -20.04 15.60
CA PRO A 211 3.59 -20.93 16.65
C PRO A 211 2.65 -20.95 17.85
N GLU A 212 2.44 -22.13 18.45
CA GLU A 212 1.54 -22.30 19.62
C GLU A 212 1.90 -21.41 20.82
N MET A 213 3.18 -21.02 20.92
CA MET A 213 3.70 -20.19 22.01
C MET A 213 3.41 -18.68 21.85
N LEU A 214 2.83 -18.23 20.73
CA LEU A 214 2.43 -16.83 20.57
C LEU A 214 1.09 -16.56 21.27
N ALA A 215 1.07 -15.50 22.08
CA ALA A 215 -0.10 -15.16 22.91
C ALA A 215 -1.33 -14.69 22.09
N ALA A 216 -1.11 -14.17 20.88
CA ALA A 216 -2.16 -13.75 19.97
C ALA A 216 -2.20 -14.69 18.77
N LYS A 217 -3.39 -15.22 18.47
CA LYS A 217 -3.65 -15.98 17.24
C LYS A 217 -4.18 -15.03 16.18
N VAL A 218 -3.83 -15.27 14.93
CA VAL A 218 -4.36 -14.56 13.77
C VAL A 218 -5.20 -15.50 12.93
N GLU A 219 -6.22 -14.95 12.28
CA GLU A 219 -7.04 -15.70 11.32
C GLU A 219 -6.15 -16.28 10.20
N GLU A 220 -6.63 -17.36 9.58
CA GLU A 220 -5.96 -18.00 8.45
C GLU A 220 -6.06 -17.12 7.20
N LYS A 221 -7.23 -16.53 7.00
CA LYS A 221 -7.52 -15.62 5.89
C LYS A 221 -7.16 -14.19 6.24
N GLY A 222 -6.56 -13.51 5.27
CA GLY A 222 -6.25 -12.10 5.36
C GLY A 222 -5.96 -11.53 3.99
N GLU A 223 -5.16 -10.47 3.99
CA GLU A 223 -4.94 -9.63 2.84
C GLU A 223 -3.46 -9.32 2.67
N VAL A 224 -2.99 -9.34 1.43
CA VAL A 224 -1.81 -8.59 0.99
C VAL A 224 -2.31 -7.27 0.42
N ASN A 225 -1.87 -6.15 0.99
CA ASN A 225 -2.25 -4.82 0.57
C ASN A 225 -1.05 -4.16 -0.14
N LEU A 226 -1.27 -3.59 -1.32
CA LEU A 226 -0.20 -2.98 -2.11
C LEU A 226 -0.62 -1.64 -2.70
N ARG A 227 0.37 -0.77 -2.82
CA ARG A 227 0.34 0.45 -3.62
C ARG A 227 1.76 0.70 -4.12
N ILE A 228 1.99 0.57 -5.41
CA ILE A 228 3.32 0.62 -6.02
C ILE A 228 3.31 1.70 -7.08
N SER A 229 4.19 2.68 -6.93
CA SER A 229 4.44 3.68 -7.95
C SER A 229 5.54 3.20 -8.89
N PHE A 230 5.36 3.48 -10.18
CA PHE A 230 6.32 3.23 -11.23
C PHE A 230 6.66 4.55 -11.93
N GLU A 231 7.92 4.69 -12.31
CA GLU A 231 8.38 5.76 -13.20
C GLU A 231 9.00 5.15 -14.46
N LYS A 232 8.98 5.91 -15.54
CA LYS A 232 9.51 5.44 -16.82
C LYS A 232 11.04 5.44 -16.77
N ASN A 233 11.64 4.34 -17.23
CA ASN A 233 13.09 4.20 -17.35
C ASN A 233 13.65 4.99 -18.54
#